data_AF-A0A1S4KVF7-F1
#
_entry.id   AF-A0A1S4KVF7-F1
#
_cell.length_a   1.000
_cell.length_b   1.000
_cell.length_c   1.000
_cell.angle_alpha   90.00
_cell.angle_beta   90.00
_cell.angle_gamma   90.00
#
_symmetry.space_group_name_H-M   'P 1'
#
loop_
_entity.id
_entity.type
_entity.pdbx_description
1 polymer ?
#
loop_
_entity_poly.entity_id
_entity_poly.type
_entity_poly.pdbx_seq_one_letter_code
_entity_poly.pdbx_strand_id
1 'polypeptide(L)'
;DGSYYLLGYAFLGGACSSMNVGMVEDSPRSFRGTFSFVHEVGHMLGSVHDGDQADTEIKDHPGALSCPESDEYIMSSISTSHNRHHFSKCS
;
A
#
# COMPACT_ATOMS: atom_id res chain seq x y z
N ASP A 1 11.38 -17.78 -6.39
CA ASP A 1 11.38 -16.83 -7.51
C ASP A 1 10.60 -15.61 -7.05
N GLY A 2 11.29 -14.68 -6.41
CA GLY A 2 10.70 -13.50 -5.76
C GLY A 2 11.06 -12.28 -6.57
N SER A 3 10.26 -12.00 -7.59
CA SER A 3 10.42 -10.84 -8.44
C SER A 3 9.56 -9.70 -7.87
N TYR A 4 10.22 -8.61 -7.46
CA TYR A 4 9.59 -7.33 -7.13
C TYR A 4 8.98 -6.73 -8.40
N TYR A 5 7.81 -7.23 -8.81
CA TYR A 5 7.00 -6.55 -9.80
C TYR A 5 6.30 -5.38 -9.10
N LEU A 6 6.65 -4.15 -9.47
CA LEU A 6 5.86 -2.97 -9.14
C LEU A 6 4.53 -3.10 -9.90
N LEU A 7 3.51 -3.62 -9.23
CA LEU A 7 2.15 -3.80 -9.77
C LEU A 7 1.29 -2.54 -9.63
N GLY A 8 1.82 -1.50 -8.99
CA GLY A 8 1.14 -0.23 -8.77
C GLY A 8 2.07 0.90 -8.37
N TYR A 9 1.54 2.11 -8.47
CA TYR A 9 2.17 3.33 -7.99
C TYR A 9 1.12 4.40 -7.69
N ALA A 10 1.26 5.09 -6.56
CA ALA A 10 0.47 6.25 -6.19
C ALA A 10 1.31 7.32 -5.49
N PHE A 11 0.88 8.57 -5.61
CA PHE A 11 1.44 9.65 -4.80
C PHE A 11 0.92 9.55 -3.36
N LEU A 12 1.83 9.41 -2.40
CA LEU A 12 1.49 9.32 -0.98
C LEU A 12 0.72 10.58 -0.53
N GLY A 13 -0.43 10.40 0.11
CA GLY A 13 -1.28 11.52 0.55
C GLY A 13 -1.85 12.37 -0.60
N GLY A 14 -1.80 11.86 -1.84
CA GLY A 14 -2.23 12.58 -3.04
C GLY A 14 -3.74 12.81 -3.13
N ALA A 15 -4.55 12.08 -2.36
CA ALA A 15 -6.00 12.27 -2.32
C ALA A 15 -6.36 13.72 -2.00
N CYS A 16 -7.36 14.25 -2.71
CA CYS A 16 -7.83 15.64 -2.58
C CYS A 16 -6.80 16.73 -2.95
N SER A 17 -5.64 16.37 -3.49
CA SER A 17 -4.63 17.30 -4.00
C SER A 17 -4.60 17.34 -5.54
N SER A 18 -3.73 18.18 -6.11
CA SER A 18 -3.43 18.14 -7.55
C SER A 18 -2.71 16.85 -8.00
N MET A 19 -2.17 16.09 -7.06
CA MET A 19 -1.47 14.82 -7.27
C MET A 19 -2.37 13.61 -7.00
N ASN A 20 -3.70 13.76 -7.14
CA ASN A 20 -4.68 12.68 -6.96
C ASN A 20 -4.65 11.66 -8.12
N VAL A 21 -3.55 10.91 -8.20
CA VAL A 21 -3.25 9.96 -9.26
C VAL A 21 -2.62 8.70 -8.66
N GLY A 22 -3.12 7.55 -9.08
CA GLY A 22 -2.51 6.24 -8.88
C GLY A 22 -2.75 5.35 -10.10
N MET A 23 -1.89 4.36 -10.31
CA MET A 23 -1.95 3.42 -11.42
C MET A 23 -1.63 2.02 -10.94
N VAL A 24 -2.26 1.01 -11.56
CA VAL A 24 -1.99 -0.41 -11.30
C VAL A 24 -1.97 -1.22 -12.58
N GLU A 25 -1.15 -2.26 -12.59
CA GLU A 25 -1.13 -3.27 -13.65
C GLU A 25 -1.86 -4.53 -13.18
N ASP A 26 -2.82 -5.01 -13.97
CA ASP A 26 -3.48 -6.28 -13.72
C ASP A 26 -3.08 -7.32 -14.77
N SER A 27 -2.70 -8.50 -14.29
CA SER A 27 -2.51 -9.65 -15.17
C SER A 27 -3.88 -10.20 -15.58
N PRO A 28 -4.16 -10.35 -16.90
CA PRO A 28 -5.48 -10.78 -17.37
C PRO A 28 -5.97 -12.05 -16.69
N ARG A 29 -7.24 -12.06 -16.26
CA ARG A 29 -7.93 -13.18 -15.59
C ARG A 29 -7.38 -13.54 -14.20
N SER A 30 -6.47 -12.77 -13.64
CA SER A 30 -5.91 -13.02 -12.30
C SER A 30 -6.70 -12.34 -11.18
N PHE A 31 -7.41 -11.24 -11.49
CA PHE A 31 -8.06 -10.35 -10.51
C PHE A 31 -7.10 -9.85 -9.40
N ARG A 32 -5.78 -9.91 -9.62
CA ARG A 32 -4.78 -9.46 -8.65
C ARG A 32 -4.72 -7.93 -8.60
N GLY A 33 -5.05 -7.26 -9.71
CA GLY A 33 -5.12 -5.80 -9.79
C GLY A 33 -6.12 -5.18 -8.82
N THR A 34 -7.15 -5.90 -8.35
CA THR A 34 -8.05 -5.37 -7.32
C THR A 34 -7.32 -5.18 -5.98
N PHE A 35 -6.43 -6.11 -5.61
CA PHE A 35 -5.63 -5.97 -4.39
C PHE A 35 -4.65 -4.79 -4.53
N SER A 36 -3.89 -4.75 -5.63
CA SER A 36 -2.96 -3.64 -5.91
C SER A 36 -3.68 -2.30 -5.96
N PHE A 37 -4.88 -2.23 -6.54
CA PHE A 37 -5.67 -1.00 -6.56
C PHE A 37 -5.98 -0.49 -5.15
N VAL A 38 -6.41 -1.38 -4.26
CA VAL A 38 -6.71 -1.00 -2.87
C VAL A 38 -5.44 -0.58 -2.12
N HIS A 39 -4.31 -1.25 -2.37
CA HIS A 39 -3.00 -0.84 -1.83
C HIS A 39 -2.61 0.57 -2.27
N GLU A 40 -2.69 0.86 -3.56
CA GLU A 40 -2.36 2.21 -4.08
C GLU A 40 -3.34 3.29 -3.58
N VAL A 41 -4.62 2.95 -3.39
CA VAL A 41 -5.57 3.86 -2.73
C VAL A 41 -5.15 4.13 -1.28
N GLY A 42 -4.63 3.15 -0.56
CA GLY A 42 -4.03 3.33 0.76
C GLY A 42 -2.91 4.36 0.75
N HIS A 43 -1.98 4.26 -0.21
CA HIS A 43 -0.95 5.28 -0.41
C HIS A 43 -1.55 6.66 -0.72
N MET A 44 -2.53 6.77 -1.63
CA MET A 44 -3.17 8.07 -1.89
C MET A 44 -3.81 8.69 -0.64
N LEU A 45 -4.30 7.87 0.30
CA LEU A 45 -4.87 8.31 1.57
C LEU A 45 -3.81 8.58 2.66
N GLY A 46 -2.54 8.30 2.38
CA GLY A 46 -1.42 8.60 3.26
C GLY A 46 -0.90 7.41 4.07
N SER A 47 -1.31 6.18 3.79
CA SER A 47 -0.72 5.00 4.44
C SER A 47 0.64 4.67 3.81
N VAL A 48 1.68 4.52 4.62
CA VAL A 48 2.97 3.92 4.19
C VAL A 48 2.89 2.39 4.25
N HIS A 49 3.93 1.68 3.81
CA HIS A 49 3.97 0.23 3.98
C HIS A 49 4.00 -0.17 5.45
N ASP A 50 3.37 -1.29 5.79
CA ASP A 50 3.47 -1.85 7.14
C ASP A 50 4.93 -2.13 7.48
N GLY A 51 5.41 -1.58 8.60
CA GLY A 51 6.82 -1.68 9.03
C GLY A 51 7.65 -0.45 8.68
N ASP A 52 7.14 0.49 7.87
CA ASP A 52 7.87 1.70 7.51
C ASP A 52 7.78 2.81 8.57
N GLN A 53 8.78 3.69 8.53
CA GLN A 53 8.79 4.92 9.32
C GLN A 53 7.75 5.93 8.79
N ALA A 54 7.54 6.99 9.56
CA ALA A 54 6.71 8.09 9.09
C ALA A 54 7.33 8.78 7.87
N ASP A 55 6.48 9.19 6.93
CA ASP A 55 6.90 10.09 5.86
C ASP A 55 7.34 11.44 6.44
N THR A 56 8.39 12.03 5.85
CA THR A 56 8.99 13.27 6.37
C THR A 56 8.35 14.54 5.82
N GLU A 57 7.56 14.45 4.75
CA GLU A 57 6.90 15.59 4.10
C GLU A 57 5.47 15.77 4.58
N ILE A 58 4.78 14.68 4.95
CA ILE A 58 3.44 14.72 5.53
C ILE A 58 3.52 15.07 7.03
N LYS A 59 2.94 16.21 7.39
CA LYS A 59 2.91 16.69 8.77
C LYS A 59 2.20 15.69 9.70
N ASP A 60 2.83 15.40 10.85
CA ASP A 60 2.32 14.53 11.91
C ASP A 60 1.99 13.09 11.43
N HIS A 61 2.65 12.64 10.35
CA HIS A 61 2.45 11.30 9.81
C HIS A 61 2.82 10.21 10.84
N PRO A 62 1.96 9.20 11.08
CA PRO A 62 2.18 8.23 12.15
C PRO A 62 3.23 7.16 11.82
N GLY A 63 3.45 6.89 10.53
CA GLY A 63 4.23 5.73 10.07
C GLY A 63 3.50 4.42 10.38
N ALA A 64 4.18 3.28 10.21
CA ALA A 64 3.60 1.97 10.44
C ALA A 64 4.55 0.99 11.16
N LEU A 65 5.57 1.49 11.89
CA LEU A 65 6.51 0.67 12.66
C LEU A 65 5.87 -0.30 13.68
N SER A 66 4.62 -0.03 14.11
CA SER A 66 3.91 -0.90 15.06
C SER A 66 3.12 -2.05 14.40
N CYS A 67 3.15 -2.14 13.08
CA CYS A 67 2.52 -3.17 12.26
C CYS A 67 3.60 -3.83 11.39
N PRO A 68 4.09 -5.03 11.73
CA PRO A 68 5.15 -5.70 10.97
C PRO A 68 4.70 -6.08 9.55
N GLU A 69 5.58 -5.89 8.57
CA GLU A 69 5.35 -6.34 7.18
C GLU A 69 5.01 -7.85 7.10
N SER A 70 5.60 -8.64 8.00
CA SER A 70 5.39 -10.10 8.09
C SER A 70 3.97 -10.51 8.48
N ASP A 71 3.13 -9.58 8.94
CA ASP A 71 1.72 -9.85 9.18
C ASP A 71 0.90 -9.84 7.87
N GLU A 72 1.48 -9.32 6.78
CA GLU A 72 0.99 -9.43 5.40
C GLU A 72 -0.44 -8.89 5.19
N TYR A 73 -0.75 -7.75 5.83
CA TYR A 73 -1.94 -6.95 5.55
C TYR A 73 -1.82 -6.22 4.20
N ILE A 74 -2.87 -5.50 3.79
CA ILE A 74 -2.93 -4.84 2.48
C ILE A 74 -1.72 -3.95 2.18
N MET A 75 -1.19 -3.22 3.17
CA MET A 75 -0.05 -2.31 2.97
C MET A 75 1.32 -2.99 3.11
N SER A 76 1.39 -4.31 3.23
CA SER A 76 2.66 -5.05 3.18
C SER A 76 3.21 -5.14 1.74
N SER A 77 4.53 -5.07 1.54
CA SER A 77 5.14 -5.38 0.23
C SER A 77 5.18 -6.88 -0.06
N ILE A 78 4.81 -7.70 0.93
CA ILE A 78 4.72 -9.17 0.84
C ILE A 78 3.25 -9.58 1.03
N SER A 79 2.72 -10.38 0.11
CA SER A 79 1.31 -10.81 0.19
C SER A 79 1.14 -12.28 -0.20
N THR A 80 1.30 -13.15 0.79
CA THR A 80 1.12 -14.61 0.69
C THR A 80 0.12 -15.18 1.70
N SER A 81 -0.35 -14.39 2.67
CA SER A 81 -1.20 -14.81 3.80
C SER A 81 -2.70 -14.47 3.66
N HIS A 82 -3.49 -14.84 4.67
CA HIS A 82 -4.91 -14.54 4.82
C HIS A 82 -5.24 -13.07 5.11
N ASN A 83 -4.29 -12.28 5.64
CA ASN A 83 -4.53 -10.88 6.02
C ASN A 83 -4.55 -9.93 4.82
N ARG A 84 -4.21 -10.41 3.62
CA ARG A 84 -4.24 -9.66 2.33
C ARG A 84 -5.59 -9.08 1.92
N HIS A 85 -6.62 -9.23 2.72
CA HIS A 85 -7.95 -8.63 2.49
C HIS A 85 -8.35 -7.65 3.60
N HIS A 86 -7.41 -7.33 4.50
CA HIS A 86 -7.61 -6.45 5.63
C HIS A 86 -6.49 -5.40 5.70
N PHE A 87 -6.85 -4.21 6.15
CA PHE A 87 -5.87 -3.22 6.56
C PHE A 87 -5.37 -3.55 7.97
N SER A 88 -4.11 -3.23 8.24
CA SER A 88 -3.59 -3.28 9.61
C SER A 88 -4.21 -2.13 10.42
N LYS A 89 -3.96 -2.12 11.73
CA LYS A 89 -4.35 -0.98 12.59
C LYS A 89 -3.56 0.31 12.30
N CYS A 90 -2.47 0.23 11.53
CA CYS A 90 -1.61 1.36 11.21
C CYS A 90 -2.02 2.06 9.91
N SER A 91 -2.83 1.38 9.07
CA SER A 91 -3.28 1.90 7.78
C SER A 91 -4.63 2.60 7.85
#